data_AF-A0A934FQ24-F1
#
_entry.id   AF-A0A934FQ24-F1
#
_cell.length_a   1.000
_cell.length_b   1.000
_cell.length_c   1.000
_cell.angle_alpha   90.00
_cell.angle_beta   90.00
_cell.angle_gamma   90.00
#
_symmetry.space_group_name_H-M   'P 1'
#
loop_
_entity.id
_entity.type
_entity.pdbx_description
1 polymer ?
#
loop_
_entity_poly.entity_id
_entity_poly.type
_entity_poly.pdbx_seq_one_letter_code
_entity_poly.pdbx_strand_id
1 'polypeptide(L)'
;MTRVSDGTASGHEHRVGRRLWFVRHGDTTGGSSQRYFGATDVPLSDLGREQVGKLAPLARGWRPRALLHSPLSRAAESARIVLALLAERPGAIEVIDALREGPRGRVPGRGDEGGLPRPRRRRPRTRAEAPP
;
A
#
# COMPACT_ATOMS: atom_id res chain seq x y z
N MET A 1 -10.13 -27.24 -63.25
CA MET A 1 -9.79 -28.08 -62.08
C MET A 1 -8.28 -28.09 -62.00
N THR A 2 -7.61 -27.44 -61.05
CA THR A 2 -7.52 -27.88 -59.65
C THR A 2 -7.15 -26.69 -58.74
N ARG A 3 -7.65 -26.76 -57.50
CA ARG A 3 -7.69 -25.75 -56.44
C ARG A 3 -6.31 -25.23 -56.02
N VAL A 4 -6.23 -23.92 -55.79
CA VAL A 4 -5.26 -23.29 -54.88
C VAL A 4 -5.73 -23.59 -53.45
N SER A 5 -4.83 -24.07 -52.58
CA SER A 5 -5.10 -24.22 -51.16
C SER A 5 -4.21 -23.26 -50.38
N ASP A 6 -4.84 -22.19 -49.89
CA ASP A 6 -4.38 -21.34 -48.81
C ASP A 6 -4.36 -22.07 -47.46
N GLY A 7 -3.50 -21.59 -46.56
CA GLY A 7 -3.55 -21.83 -45.12
C GLY A 7 -2.80 -23.09 -44.69
N THR A 8 -1.88 -23.06 -43.74
CA THR A 8 -2.03 -22.41 -42.43
C THR A 8 -0.68 -21.95 -41.89
N ALA A 9 -0.39 -20.64 -41.97
CA ALA A 9 0.53 -20.03 -41.03
C ALA A 9 -0.19 -19.95 -39.68
N SER A 10 0.19 -20.83 -38.75
CA SER A 10 -0.25 -20.79 -37.35
C SER A 10 0.19 -19.46 -36.74
N GLY A 11 -0.71 -18.48 -36.76
CA GLY A 11 -0.51 -17.18 -36.13
C GLY A 11 -0.52 -17.34 -34.62
N HIS A 12 0.66 -17.38 -34.00
CA HIS A 12 0.77 -17.10 -32.58
C HIS A 12 0.45 -15.63 -32.36
N GLU A 13 -0.76 -15.36 -31.89
CA GLU A 13 -1.20 -14.03 -31.49
C GLU A 13 -0.22 -13.48 -30.44
N HIS A 14 0.50 -12.41 -30.79
CA HIS A 14 1.40 -11.72 -29.88
C HIS A 14 0.57 -11.08 -28.75
N ARG A 15 0.35 -11.80 -27.65
CA ARG A 15 -0.15 -11.20 -26.40
C ARG A 15 0.88 -10.19 -25.92
N VAL A 16 0.65 -8.91 -26.23
CA VAL A 16 1.40 -7.81 -25.63
C VAL A 16 1.24 -7.91 -24.11
N GLY A 17 2.32 -8.24 -23.42
CA GLY A 17 2.33 -8.34 -21.96
C GLY A 17 1.93 -7.01 -21.34
N ARG A 18 0.84 -7.00 -20.56
CA ARG A 18 0.43 -5.84 -19.77
C ARG A 18 1.08 -5.95 -18.39
N ARG A 19 1.74 -4.88 -17.94
CA ARG A 19 2.36 -4.80 -16.60
C ARG A 19 1.51 -3.91 -15.70
N LEU A 20 1.26 -4.37 -14.48
CA LEU A 20 0.55 -3.64 -13.46
C LEU A 20 1.41 -3.59 -12.19
N TRP A 21 1.44 -2.43 -11.53
CA TRP A 21 2.15 -2.23 -10.28
C TRP A 21 1.15 -1.85 -9.20
N PHE A 22 1.26 -2.50 -8.05
CA PHE A 22 0.48 -2.15 -6.87
C PHE A 22 1.40 -1.50 -5.85
N VAL A 23 1.08 -0.26 -5.48
CA VAL A 23 1.79 0.48 -4.44
C VAL A 23 0.83 0.73 -3.30
N ARG A 24 1.14 0.18 -2.13
CA ARG A 24 0.43 0.53 -0.89
C ARG A 24 0.86 1.94 -0.48
N HIS A 25 -0.09 2.72 0.05
CA HIS A 25 0.24 4.02 0.63
C HIS A 25 1.27 3.88 1.77
N GLY A 26 2.03 4.93 2.02
CA GLY A 26 2.96 4.98 3.17
C GLY A 26 2.24 4.95 4.52
N ASP A 27 3.00 4.80 5.59
CA ASP A 27 2.53 4.95 6.96
C ASP A 27 1.78 6.29 7.21
N THR A 28 0.82 6.29 8.14
CA THR A 28 -0.06 7.44 8.43
C THR A 28 0.23 8.05 9.79
N THR A 29 -0.09 9.33 9.97
CA THR A 29 0.00 9.95 11.30
C THR A 29 -0.96 9.27 12.29
N GLY A 30 -0.61 9.27 13.58
CA GLY A 30 -1.52 8.79 14.62
C GLY A 30 -1.45 7.30 14.99
N GLY A 31 -0.40 6.56 14.58
CA GLY A 31 -0.07 5.32 15.31
C GLY A 31 0.94 4.38 14.68
N SER A 32 2.12 4.29 15.30
CA SER A 32 3.08 3.18 15.23
C SER A 32 2.58 1.88 15.91
N SER A 33 1.27 1.68 16.02
CA SER A 33 0.67 0.47 16.58
C SER A 33 -0.75 0.27 16.09
N GLN A 34 -0.89 -0.61 15.07
CA GLN A 34 -2.01 -1.55 14.99
C GLN A 34 -3.44 -0.97 14.86
N ARG A 35 -3.60 0.28 14.40
CA ARG A 35 -4.91 0.87 14.09
C ARG A 35 -5.19 0.75 12.59
N TYR A 36 -6.15 -0.09 12.24
CA TYR A 36 -6.70 -0.16 10.89
C TYR A 36 -7.61 1.05 10.70
N PHE A 37 -7.28 2.02 9.84
CA PHE A 37 -8.10 3.23 9.69
C PHE A 37 -9.29 3.02 8.75
N GLY A 38 -9.29 2.00 7.89
CA GLY A 38 -10.39 1.76 6.97
C GLY A 38 -10.67 2.99 6.10
N ALA A 39 -11.93 3.36 5.92
CA ALA A 39 -12.33 4.54 5.16
C ALA A 39 -12.07 5.89 5.87
N THR A 40 -11.58 5.91 7.12
CA THR A 40 -11.23 7.16 7.81
C THR A 40 -10.08 7.84 7.08
N ASP A 41 -10.23 9.13 6.81
CA ASP A 41 -9.21 9.90 6.14
C ASP A 41 -8.15 10.37 7.13
N VAL A 42 -6.93 9.88 6.95
CA VAL A 42 -5.77 10.19 7.78
C VAL A 42 -4.58 10.46 6.85
N PRO A 43 -3.77 11.49 7.12
CA PRO A 43 -2.66 11.88 6.26
C PRO A 43 -1.44 10.95 6.44
N LEU A 44 -0.48 11.02 5.51
CA LEU A 44 0.79 10.31 5.68
C LEU A 44 1.62 10.88 6.84
N SER A 45 2.33 10.00 7.54
CA SER A 45 3.43 10.38 8.43
C SER A 45 4.69 10.71 7.62
N ASP A 46 5.67 11.36 8.23
CA ASP A 46 6.95 11.62 7.57
C ASP A 46 7.67 10.32 7.21
N LEU A 47 7.59 9.32 8.10
CA LEU A 47 8.02 7.95 7.80
C LEU A 47 7.29 7.38 6.59
N GLY A 48 5.98 7.61 6.46
CA GLY A 48 5.20 7.19 5.30
C GLY A 48 5.68 7.84 4.00
N ARG A 49 6.01 9.13 4.03
CA ARG A 49 6.58 9.84 2.88
C ARG A 49 7.93 9.24 2.48
N GLU A 50 8.80 8.98 3.45
CA GLU A 50 10.09 8.31 3.23
C GLU A 50 9.92 6.91 2.64
N GLN A 51 8.97 6.12 3.14
CA GLN A 51 8.67 4.78 2.63
C GLN A 51 8.30 4.81 1.14
N VAL A 52 7.42 5.73 0.73
CA VAL A 52 7.06 5.87 -0.68
C VAL A 52 8.25 6.39 -1.49
N GLY A 53 9.05 7.30 -0.93
CA GLY A 53 10.28 7.82 -1.54
C GLY A 53 11.30 6.73 -1.90
N LYS A 54 11.36 5.64 -1.13
CA LYS A 54 12.26 4.49 -1.40
C LYS A 54 11.94 3.76 -2.71
N LEU A 55 10.81 4.03 -3.35
CA LEU A 55 10.49 3.50 -4.68
C LEU A 55 11.31 4.14 -5.80
N ALA A 56 12.04 5.25 -5.55
CA ALA A 56 12.75 6.01 -6.57
C ALA A 56 13.63 5.16 -7.52
N PRO A 57 14.45 4.19 -7.05
CA PRO A 57 15.27 3.39 -7.95
C PRO A 57 14.44 2.52 -8.91
N LEU A 58 13.28 2.04 -8.46
CA LEU A 58 12.38 1.19 -9.24
C LEU A 58 11.50 2.01 -10.19
N ALA A 59 10.96 3.13 -9.69
CA ALA A 59 10.02 3.98 -10.40
C ALA A 59 10.59 4.58 -11.69
N ARG A 60 11.92 4.82 -11.74
CA ARG A 60 12.60 5.28 -12.96
C ARG A 60 12.46 4.32 -14.14
N GLY A 61 12.29 3.02 -13.90
CA GLY A 61 12.06 2.02 -14.94
C GLY A 61 10.58 1.83 -15.30
N TRP A 62 9.66 2.47 -14.56
CA TRP A 62 8.24 2.34 -14.83
C TRP A 62 7.82 3.30 -15.94
N ARG A 63 6.92 2.82 -16.81
CA ARG A 63 6.28 3.58 -17.89
C ARG A 63 4.78 3.30 -17.90
N PRO A 64 4.05 3.63 -16.81
CA PRO A 64 2.62 3.37 -16.76
C PRO A 64 1.88 4.33 -17.70
N ARG A 65 0.85 3.82 -18.39
CA ARG A 65 -0.07 4.69 -19.15
C ARG A 65 -1.00 5.48 -18.25
N ALA A 66 -1.32 4.94 -17.08
CA ALA A 66 -2.22 5.54 -16.11
C ALA A 66 -1.70 5.33 -14.68
N LEU A 67 -1.94 6.31 -13.81
CA LEU A 67 -1.75 6.20 -12.36
C LEU A 67 -3.12 6.33 -11.69
N LEU A 68 -3.50 5.31 -10.92
CA LEU A 68 -4.80 5.24 -10.26
C LEU A 68 -4.61 5.29 -8.74
N HIS A 69 -5.49 6.00 -8.04
CA HIS A 69 -5.50 5.98 -6.58
C HIS A 69 -6.91 6.13 -6.00
N SER A 70 -7.09 5.74 -4.74
CA SER A 70 -8.34 6.00 -4.02
C SER A 70 -8.45 7.48 -3.62
N PRO A 71 -9.65 8.02 -3.36
CA PRO A 71 -9.84 9.40 -2.91
C PRO A 71 -9.26 9.71 -1.51
N LEU A 72 -8.76 8.73 -0.76
CA LEU A 72 -8.20 8.94 0.58
C LEU A 72 -6.90 9.74 0.51
N SER A 73 -6.72 10.72 1.40
CA SER A 73 -5.61 11.67 1.37
C SER A 73 -4.24 10.99 1.36
N ARG A 74 -4.04 9.97 2.19
CA ARG A 74 -2.80 9.15 2.20
C ARG A 74 -2.48 8.47 0.87
N ALA A 75 -3.51 8.00 0.15
CA ALA A 75 -3.33 7.36 -1.15
C ALA A 75 -3.04 8.41 -2.23
N ALA A 76 -3.75 9.53 -2.20
CA ALA A 76 -3.52 10.66 -3.09
C ALA A 76 -2.11 11.27 -2.90
N GLU A 77 -1.66 11.42 -1.66
CA GLU A 77 -0.32 11.91 -1.35
C GLU A 77 0.76 10.93 -1.81
N SER A 78 0.58 9.63 -1.55
CA SER A 78 1.50 8.59 -2.05
C SER A 78 1.57 8.60 -3.58
N ALA A 79 0.43 8.74 -4.26
CA ALA A 79 0.35 8.85 -5.71
C ALA A 79 1.12 10.07 -6.24
N ARG A 80 1.04 11.22 -5.57
CA ARG A 80 1.81 12.42 -5.93
C ARG A 80 3.32 12.19 -5.79
N ILE A 81 3.74 11.53 -4.71
CA ILE A 81 5.17 11.18 -4.52
C ILE A 81 5.62 10.25 -5.64
N VAL A 82 4.88 9.16 -5.92
CA VAL A 82 5.21 8.24 -7.01
C VAL A 82 5.28 8.96 -8.36
N LEU A 83 4.31 9.83 -8.66
CA LEU A 83 4.30 10.63 -9.88
C LEU A 83 5.58 11.44 -10.06
N ALA A 84 6.10 12.04 -8.99
CA ALA A 84 7.35 12.80 -9.01
C ALA A 84 8.60 11.91 -9.17
N LEU A 85 8.51 10.61 -8.89
CA LEU A 85 9.59 9.64 -9.05
C LEU A 85 9.66 9.01 -10.44
N LEU A 86 8.58 9.10 -11.23
CA LEU A 86 8.54 8.56 -12.59
C LEU A 86 9.43 9.39 -13.52
N ALA A 87 10.11 8.72 -14.44
CA ALA A 87 10.90 9.39 -15.48
C ALA A 87 10.01 10.13 -16.49
N GLU A 88 8.79 9.65 -16.70
CA GLU A 88 7.81 10.21 -17.63
C GLU A 88 6.44 10.28 -16.96
N ARG A 89 5.70 11.35 -17.26
CA ARG A 89 4.35 11.53 -16.73
C ARG A 89 3.37 10.58 -17.45
N PRO A 90 2.53 9.82 -16.73
CA PRO A 90 1.49 9.01 -17.35
C PRO A 90 0.47 9.89 -18.08
N GLY A 91 -0.18 9.33 -19.10
CA GLY A 91 -1.21 10.04 -19.87
C GLY A 91 -2.50 10.28 -19.08
N ALA A 92 -2.75 9.49 -18.04
CA ALA A 92 -3.91 9.64 -17.15
C ALA A 92 -3.52 9.53 -15.67
N ILE A 93 -4.17 10.33 -14.84
CA ILE A 93 -4.12 10.24 -13.38
C ILE A 93 -5.57 10.29 -12.91
N GLU A 94 -6.06 9.20 -12.31
CA GLU A 94 -7.48 9.05 -12.00
C GLU A 94 -7.71 8.69 -10.54
N VAL A 95 -8.76 9.27 -9.98
CA VAL A 95 -9.27 8.94 -8.65
C VAL A 95 -10.39 7.94 -8.82
N ILE A 96 -10.24 6.76 -8.21
CA ILE A 96 -11.18 5.66 -8.35
C ILE A 96 -11.75 5.31 -6.97
N ASP A 97 -13.04 5.58 -6.75
CA ASP A 97 -13.70 5.31 -5.47
C ASP A 97 -13.67 3.83 -5.07
N ALA A 98 -13.76 2.93 -6.04
CA ALA A 98 -13.68 1.48 -5.84
C ALA A 98 -12.32 1.01 -5.27
N LEU A 99 -11.30 1.87 -5.25
CA LEU A 99 -9.99 1.59 -4.63
C LEU A 99 -9.92 2.01 -3.15
N ARG A 100 -11.00 2.54 -2.55
CA ARG A 100 -11.02 2.89 -1.12
C ARG A 100 -10.69 1.66 -0.27
N GLU A 101 -9.94 1.89 0.80
CA GLU A 101 -9.76 0.88 1.85
C GLU A 101 -11.14 0.47 2.38
N GLY A 102 -11.35 -0.84 2.53
CA GLY A 102 -12.60 -1.38 3.04
C GLY A 102 -12.97 -0.80 4.39
N PRO A 103 -14.26 -0.86 4.78
CA PRO A 103 -14.66 -0.47 6.12
C PRO A 103 -13.86 -1.25 7.16
N ARG A 104 -13.69 -0.67 8.36
CA ARG A 104 -13.10 -1.37 9.49
C ARG A 104 -13.81 -2.71 9.65
N GLY A 105 -13.13 -3.81 9.29
CA GLY A 105 -13.62 -5.13 9.62
C GLY A 105 -13.64 -5.25 11.14
N ARG A 106 -14.78 -5.66 11.71
CA ARG A 106 -14.81 -6.11 13.09
C ARG A 106 -13.98 -7.38 13.15
N VAL A 107 -12.78 -7.31 13.70
CA VAL A 107 -11.98 -8.52 13.96
C VAL A 107 -12.62 -9.19 15.19
N PRO A 108 -13.25 -10.37 15.08
CA PRO A 108 -13.81 -11.04 16.25
C PRO A 108 -12.69 -11.26 17.27
N GLY A 109 -12.91 -10.82 18.52
CA GLY A 109 -11.92 -10.91 19.60
C GLY A 109 -11.02 -9.69 19.80
N ARG A 110 -11.11 -8.66 18.94
CA ARG A 110 -10.41 -7.38 19.15
C ARG A 110 -11.45 -6.33 19.58
N GLY A 111 -11.73 -6.28 20.88
CA GLY A 111 -12.60 -5.26 21.46
C GLY A 111 -12.06 -3.85 21.17
N ASP A 112 -12.97 -2.90 21.00
CA ASP A 112 -12.69 -1.46 20.84
C ASP A 112 -12.16 -0.81 22.14
N GLU A 113 -11.36 -1.54 22.93
CA GLU A 113 -10.89 -1.10 24.23
C GLU A 113 -9.50 -0.48 24.14
N GLY A 114 -9.40 0.76 24.62
CA GLY A 114 -8.20 1.57 24.58
C GLY A 114 -7.00 0.90 25.23
N GLY A 115 -5.85 1.04 24.59
CA GLY A 115 -4.54 0.81 25.18
C GLY A 115 -4.25 -0.66 25.52
N LEU A 116 -3.31 -1.26 24.77
CA LEU A 116 -2.69 -2.51 25.21
C LEU A 116 -2.22 -2.35 26.68
N PRO A 117 -2.59 -3.25 27.60
CA PRO A 117 -2.15 -3.15 28.98
C PRO A 117 -0.62 -3.25 29.00
N ARG A 118 0.03 -2.22 29.57
CA ARG A 118 1.48 -2.24 29.78
C ARG A 118 1.82 -3.48 30.62
N PRO A 119 2.87 -4.25 30.26
CA PRO A 119 3.28 -5.37 31.09
C PRO A 119 3.60 -4.85 32.48
N ARG A 120 2.96 -5.43 33.50
CA ARG A 120 3.23 -5.11 34.90
C ARG A 120 4.72 -5.35 35.13
N ARG A 121 5.49 -4.28 35.37
CA ARG A 121 6.88 -4.40 35.82
C ARG A 121 6.87 -5.29 37.06
N ARG A 122 7.46 -6.49 36.96
CA ARG A 122 7.71 -7.33 38.13
C ARG A 122 8.55 -6.49 39.08
N ARG A 123 8.01 -6.19 40.27
CA ARG A 123 8.82 -5.57 41.34
C ARG A 123 10.02 -6.50 41.59
N PRO A 124 11.26 -5.98 41.67
CA PRO A 124 12.37 -6.80 42.10
C PRO A 124 12.05 -7.36 43.48
N ARG A 125 12.26 -8.66 43.68
CA ARG A 125 12.19 -9.28 45.00
C ARG A 125 13.32 -8.66 45.83
N THR A 126 12.98 -7.80 46.78
CA THR A 126 13.92 -7.40 47.82
C THR A 126 14.29 -8.64 48.61
N ARG A 127 15.59 -8.95 48.66
CA ARG A 127 16.15 -9.98 49.54
C ARG A 127 15.82 -9.56 50.97
N ALA A 128 15.08 -10.40 51.68
CA ALA A 128 14.74 -10.18 53.08
C ALA A 128 16.02 -10.02 53.89
N GLU A 129 16.07 -8.94 54.68
CA GLU A 129 16.92 -8.84 55.87
C GLU A 129 16.61 -10.03 56.79
N ALA A 130 17.68 -10.67 57.26
CA ALA A 130 17.59 -11.69 58.30
C ALA A 130 17.33 -10.99 59.66
N PRO A 131 16.40 -11.50 60.49
CA PRO A 131 16.19 -10.98 61.85
C PRO A 131 17.34 -11.40 62.79
N PRO A 132 17.48 -10.73 63.95
CA PRO A 132 18.75 -10.41 64.60
C PRO A 132 19.50 -11.60 65.22
#